data_AF-A0A2R6HTS8-F1
#
_entry.id   AF-A0A2R6HTS8-F1
#
_cell.length_a   1.000
_cell.length_b   1.000
_cell.length_c   1.000
_cell.angle_alpha   90.00
_cell.angle_beta   90.00
_cell.angle_gamma   90.00
#
_symmetry.space_group_name_H-M   'P 1'
#
loop_
_entity.id
_entity.type
_entity.pdbx_description
1 polymer ?
#
loop_
_entity_poly.entity_id
_entity_poly.type
_entity_poly.pdbx_seq_one_letter_code
_entity_poly.pdbx_strand_id
1 'polypeptide(L)'
;MAEQTAPEEGVESIEELDERAAFHFTVFSDGWGIHPNQNDDMAKRERWMLENGSKFATTAGDHLTAPRDGWTNQFNKYIADPSSPDWWREHFYPALGDHDCQFYSGYNEDDGEQNWGAAWPMLDGIGLYERDNVQFAHEMYDWYAEWLDGLEPEWDWWDGLEADYPDSLSGRSPDYYVTEEHEGVTVHIIISHSVDYGDDMQATGFPKQSKRFMMEALDDIDKGDDDIILMTSQSWSGNFVDEMSPEDQKEILAKADLAFSGNQHKVNYFTQTSHEFQKWDDYYYDYSDHKQFPNIALPLNTGAQDTGILPGYWSFHVFKDPLRVTAQYISTMKDTRELQRSPVGVANTWPMRKVIDGPYRAIGSWRSWDESA
;
A
#
# COMPACT_ATOMS: atom_id res chain seq x y z
N MET A 1 -20.22 13.58 42.25
CA MET A 1 -18.74 13.53 42.28
C MET A 1 -18.37 12.53 41.20
N ALA A 2 -17.74 12.99 40.13
CA ALA A 2 -17.17 12.06 39.15
C ALA A 2 -15.99 11.36 39.84
N GLU A 3 -15.99 10.04 39.84
CA GLU A 3 -14.80 9.27 40.23
C GLU A 3 -13.66 9.73 39.32
N GLN A 4 -12.59 10.26 39.93
CA GLN A 4 -11.30 10.32 39.25
C GLN A 4 -10.85 8.88 39.08
N THR A 5 -11.12 8.31 37.91
CA THR A 5 -10.45 7.09 37.46
C THR A 5 -8.96 7.35 37.54
N ALA A 6 -8.21 6.42 38.15
CA ALA A 6 -6.76 6.48 38.15
C ALA A 6 -6.29 6.59 36.69
N PRO A 7 -5.22 7.37 36.40
CA PRO A 7 -4.70 7.43 35.04
C PRO A 7 -4.39 6.01 34.57
N GLU A 8 -4.98 5.60 33.45
CA GLU A 8 -4.74 4.30 32.87
C GLU A 8 -3.24 4.14 32.56
N GLU A 9 -2.70 2.97 32.88
CA GLU A 9 -1.30 2.66 32.61
C GLU A 9 -1.10 2.62 31.09
N GLY A 10 -0.23 3.50 30.58
CA GLY A 10 0.12 3.53 29.16
C GLY A 10 0.88 2.29 28.71
N VAL A 11 1.18 2.20 27.41
CA VAL A 11 1.79 1.00 26.80
C VAL A 11 3.32 0.95 27.01
N GLU A 12 3.81 -0.15 27.58
CA GLU A 12 5.21 -0.38 27.94
C GLU A 12 6.00 -1.22 26.90
N SER A 13 5.34 -2.09 26.14
CA SER A 13 5.99 -2.91 25.10
C SER A 13 5.14 -3.08 23.83
N ILE A 14 5.75 -3.65 22.78
CA ILE A 14 5.02 -3.95 21.55
C ILE A 14 4.09 -5.15 21.73
N GLU A 15 4.47 -6.11 22.59
CA GLU A 15 3.63 -7.24 22.98
C GLU A 15 2.38 -6.75 23.73
N GLU A 16 2.51 -5.76 24.62
CA GLU A 16 1.36 -5.17 25.29
C GLU A 16 0.46 -4.41 24.30
N LEU A 17 1.05 -3.70 23.33
CA LEU A 17 0.28 -3.07 22.26
C LEU A 17 -0.50 -4.12 21.45
N ASP A 18 0.13 -5.26 21.17
CA ASP A 18 -0.48 -6.36 20.45
C ASP A 18 -1.66 -6.97 21.20
N GLU A 19 -1.49 -7.24 22.49
CA GLU A 19 -2.49 -7.83 23.36
C GLU A 19 -3.72 -6.94 23.55
N ARG A 20 -3.53 -5.61 23.51
CA ARG A 20 -4.61 -4.63 23.66
C ARG A 20 -5.41 -4.42 22.36
N ALA A 21 -4.84 -4.72 21.20
CA ALA A 21 -5.55 -4.51 19.94
C ALA A 21 -6.61 -5.60 19.72
N ALA A 22 -7.69 -5.22 19.04
CA ALA A 22 -8.68 -6.17 18.55
C ALA A 22 -8.05 -7.07 17.47
N PHE A 23 -7.30 -6.49 16.53
CA PHE A 23 -6.53 -7.23 15.55
C PHE A 23 -5.39 -6.39 14.96
N HIS A 24 -4.54 -7.06 14.17
CA HIS A 24 -3.39 -6.45 13.49
C HIS A 24 -3.47 -6.69 11.99
N PHE A 25 -2.90 -5.79 11.21
CA PHE A 25 -2.55 -6.04 9.82
C PHE A 25 -1.19 -5.45 9.47
N THR A 26 -0.64 -5.87 8.34
CA THR A 26 0.74 -5.52 7.94
C THR A 26 0.78 -4.88 6.56
N VAL A 27 1.65 -3.90 6.38
CA VAL A 27 1.93 -3.31 5.07
C VAL A 27 3.42 -3.23 4.82
N PHE A 28 3.85 -3.67 3.63
CA PHE A 28 5.24 -3.62 3.17
C PHE A 28 5.27 -3.47 1.65
N SER A 29 6.37 -3.01 1.06
CA SER A 29 6.54 -2.91 -0.40
C SER A 29 8.01 -2.93 -0.77
N ASP A 30 8.33 -3.07 -2.05
CA ASP A 30 9.70 -3.01 -2.56
C ASP A 30 10.55 -4.17 -2.01
N GLY A 31 9.99 -5.37 -2.14
CA GLY A 31 10.62 -6.62 -1.71
C GLY A 31 11.54 -7.25 -2.76
N TRP A 32 11.44 -6.82 -4.01
CA TRP A 32 12.40 -7.10 -5.09
C TRP A 32 12.71 -8.60 -5.25
N GLY A 33 11.67 -9.43 -5.15
CA GLY A 33 11.72 -10.86 -5.45
C GLY A 33 12.37 -11.73 -4.38
N ILE A 34 12.76 -11.14 -3.25
CA ILE A 34 13.56 -11.81 -2.22
C ILE A 34 12.71 -12.77 -1.39
N HIS A 35 13.18 -14.00 -1.26
CA HIS A 35 12.53 -15.02 -0.44
C HIS A 35 13.03 -14.95 1.02
N PRO A 36 12.14 -15.14 2.03
CA PRO A 36 12.53 -15.32 3.43
C PRO A 36 13.71 -16.29 3.70
N ASN A 37 13.85 -17.38 2.94
CA ASN A 37 14.95 -18.35 3.12
C ASN A 37 16.32 -17.85 2.63
N GLN A 38 16.36 -16.68 1.97
CA GLN A 38 17.58 -16.13 1.37
C GLN A 38 17.99 -14.78 1.98
N ASN A 39 17.15 -14.20 2.83
CA ASN A 39 17.37 -12.88 3.42
C ASN A 39 16.81 -12.85 4.85
N ASP A 40 17.68 -12.51 5.80
CA ASP A 40 17.35 -12.51 7.23
C ASP A 40 16.28 -11.47 7.59
N ASP A 41 16.25 -10.33 6.90
CA ASP A 41 15.27 -9.27 7.16
C ASP A 41 13.88 -9.72 6.71
N MET A 42 13.77 -10.40 5.57
CA MET A 42 12.55 -11.02 5.10
C MET A 42 12.04 -12.13 6.02
N ALA A 43 12.95 -12.99 6.49
CA ALA A 43 12.61 -14.02 7.47
C ALA A 43 12.13 -13.43 8.80
N LYS A 44 12.80 -12.38 9.30
CA LYS A 44 12.40 -11.69 10.54
C LYS A 44 11.00 -11.08 10.40
N ARG A 45 10.72 -10.37 9.31
CA ARG A 45 9.41 -9.77 9.05
C ARG A 45 8.31 -10.83 9.03
N GLU A 46 8.48 -11.88 8.21
CA GLU A 46 7.47 -12.95 8.11
C GLU A 46 7.22 -13.57 9.48
N ARG A 47 8.28 -13.95 10.19
CA ARG A 47 8.16 -14.53 11.52
C ARG A 47 7.40 -13.60 12.47
N TRP A 48 7.78 -12.33 12.57
CA TRP A 48 7.14 -11.39 13.50
C TRP A 48 5.69 -11.08 13.13
N MET A 49 5.37 -11.01 11.83
CA MET A 49 4.00 -10.84 11.32
C MET A 49 3.11 -12.06 11.61
N LEU A 50 3.67 -13.28 11.54
CA LEU A 50 2.92 -14.48 11.89
C LEU A 50 2.81 -14.64 13.41
N GLU A 51 3.86 -14.31 14.17
CA GLU A 51 3.88 -14.39 15.64
C GLU A 51 2.93 -13.38 16.30
N ASN A 52 2.76 -12.17 15.73
CA ASN A 52 1.83 -11.17 16.26
C ASN A 52 0.37 -11.39 15.84
N GLY A 53 0.10 -12.43 15.04
CA GLY A 53 -1.25 -12.76 14.59
C GLY A 53 -1.84 -11.74 13.62
N SER A 54 -1.01 -11.12 12.77
CA SER A 54 -1.47 -10.29 11.66
C SER A 54 -2.54 -11.01 10.85
N LYS A 55 -3.68 -10.36 10.64
CA LYS A 55 -4.84 -10.96 9.98
C LYS A 55 -4.72 -10.96 8.47
N PHE A 56 -4.09 -9.94 7.92
CA PHE A 56 -3.76 -9.85 6.51
C PHE A 56 -2.54 -8.96 6.29
N ALA A 57 -1.96 -9.07 5.09
CA ALA A 57 -1.00 -8.11 4.60
C ALA A 57 -1.40 -7.57 3.24
N THR A 58 -1.15 -6.27 3.05
CA THR A 58 -1.25 -5.62 1.74
C THR A 58 0.05 -4.92 1.41
N THR A 59 0.22 -4.53 0.16
CA THR A 59 1.44 -3.87 -0.33
C THR A 59 1.11 -2.76 -1.32
N ALA A 60 2.10 -1.98 -1.70
CA ALA A 60 2.02 -0.98 -2.76
C ALA A 60 2.75 -1.37 -4.04
N GLY A 61 3.55 -2.46 -4.10
CA GLY A 61 4.19 -2.88 -5.34
C GLY A 61 5.58 -3.49 -5.14
N ASP A 62 6.21 -3.81 -6.28
CA ASP A 62 7.59 -4.28 -6.45
C ASP A 62 7.97 -5.49 -5.61
N HIS A 63 7.20 -6.55 -5.83
CA HIS A 63 7.40 -7.85 -5.21
C HIS A 63 8.45 -8.67 -5.92
N LEU A 64 8.73 -8.36 -7.18
CA LEU A 64 9.64 -9.05 -8.08
C LEU A 64 10.81 -8.14 -8.48
N THR A 65 11.85 -8.72 -9.09
CA THR A 65 12.91 -7.93 -9.76
C THR A 65 12.86 -8.09 -11.25
N ALA A 66 13.25 -7.01 -11.91
CA ALA A 66 13.56 -6.96 -13.31
C ALA A 66 14.50 -8.10 -13.75
N PRO A 67 14.34 -8.55 -15.01
CA PRO A 67 15.31 -9.38 -15.69
C PRO A 67 16.78 -8.92 -15.59
N ARG A 68 17.03 -7.61 -15.69
CA ARG A 68 18.37 -7.02 -15.66
C ARG A 68 19.04 -7.09 -14.28
N ASP A 69 18.24 -7.18 -13.22
CA ASP A 69 18.70 -7.17 -11.82
C ASP A 69 18.88 -8.58 -11.23
N GLY A 70 18.81 -9.61 -12.08
CA GLY A 70 19.15 -10.99 -11.72
C GLY A 70 17.96 -11.95 -11.61
N TRP A 71 16.78 -11.59 -12.12
CA TRP A 71 15.56 -12.43 -12.19
C TRP A 71 15.26 -13.19 -10.88
N THR A 72 14.69 -12.52 -9.89
CA THR A 72 14.20 -13.22 -8.70
C THR A 72 12.66 -13.23 -8.69
N ASN A 73 12.08 -14.36 -9.12
CA ASN A 73 10.66 -14.67 -8.87
C ASN A 73 10.47 -15.46 -7.58
N GLN A 74 11.40 -15.33 -6.64
CA GLN A 74 11.50 -16.30 -5.56
C GLN A 74 10.43 -16.04 -4.50
N PHE A 75 10.12 -14.77 -4.21
CA PHE A 75 9.03 -14.44 -3.29
C PHE A 75 7.68 -14.95 -3.80
N ASN A 76 7.31 -14.68 -5.05
CA ASN A 76 6.06 -15.18 -5.61
C ASN A 76 6.02 -16.72 -5.71
N LYS A 77 7.13 -17.36 -6.13
CA LYS A 77 7.23 -18.83 -6.07
C LYS A 77 7.03 -19.36 -4.66
N TYR A 78 7.59 -18.68 -3.66
CA TYR A 78 7.46 -19.06 -2.27
C TYR A 78 6.01 -18.96 -1.79
N ILE A 79 5.36 -17.81 -1.95
CA ILE A 79 3.97 -17.63 -1.49
C ILE A 79 2.98 -18.52 -2.25
N ALA A 80 3.28 -18.91 -3.49
CA ALA A 80 2.49 -19.89 -4.25
C ALA A 80 2.82 -21.36 -3.88
N ASP A 81 3.96 -21.64 -3.25
CA ASP A 81 4.39 -23.00 -2.90
C ASP A 81 3.54 -23.57 -1.75
N PRO A 82 2.95 -24.77 -1.86
CA PRO A 82 2.19 -25.41 -0.78
C PRO A 82 2.97 -25.68 0.51
N SER A 83 4.30 -25.58 0.48
CA SER A 83 5.16 -25.69 1.66
C SER A 83 5.40 -24.38 2.40
N SER A 84 5.04 -23.24 1.80
CA SER A 84 4.98 -21.96 2.52
C SER A 84 3.75 -21.92 3.43
N PRO A 85 3.74 -21.06 4.47
CA PRO A 85 2.56 -20.87 5.30
C PRO A 85 1.32 -20.57 4.46
N ASP A 86 0.26 -21.37 4.63
CA ASP A 86 -1.03 -21.20 3.93
C ASP A 86 -1.58 -19.78 4.06
N TRP A 87 -1.23 -19.10 5.16
CA TRP A 87 -1.53 -17.70 5.44
C TRP A 87 -1.28 -16.77 4.24
N TRP A 88 -0.18 -16.94 3.49
CA TRP A 88 0.08 -16.07 2.33
C TRP A 88 -0.96 -16.21 1.22
N ARG A 89 -1.45 -17.43 0.97
CA ARG A 89 -2.44 -17.67 -0.09
C ARG A 89 -3.86 -17.30 0.33
N GLU A 90 -4.08 -17.12 1.62
CA GLU A 90 -5.39 -16.77 2.19
C GLU A 90 -5.51 -15.27 2.50
N HIS A 91 -4.42 -14.64 2.95
CA HIS A 91 -4.47 -13.32 3.60
C HIS A 91 -3.48 -12.29 3.05
N PHE A 92 -2.93 -12.53 1.86
CA PHE A 92 -2.05 -11.57 1.19
C PHE A 92 -2.72 -10.91 -0.02
N TYR A 93 -2.68 -9.57 -0.05
CA TYR A 93 -3.34 -8.72 -1.03
C TYR A 93 -2.31 -7.77 -1.68
N PRO A 94 -1.54 -8.24 -2.68
CA PRO A 94 -0.50 -7.42 -3.28
C PRO A 94 -1.07 -6.39 -4.27
N ALA A 95 -0.65 -5.13 -4.16
CA ALA A 95 -0.70 -4.22 -5.31
C ALA A 95 0.43 -4.60 -6.29
N LEU A 96 0.25 -4.38 -7.58
CA LEU A 96 1.31 -4.65 -8.56
C LEU A 96 2.06 -3.35 -8.87
N GLY A 97 3.38 -3.43 -8.96
CA GLY A 97 4.26 -2.31 -9.37
C GLY A 97 4.86 -2.47 -10.76
N ASP A 98 5.76 -1.56 -11.10
CA ASP A 98 6.53 -1.54 -12.35
C ASP A 98 7.49 -2.71 -12.46
N HIS A 99 8.23 -3.04 -11.40
CA HIS A 99 9.12 -4.20 -11.42
C HIS A 99 8.36 -5.53 -11.53
N ASP A 100 7.13 -5.58 -11.01
CA ASP A 100 6.25 -6.72 -11.21
C ASP A 100 5.89 -6.86 -12.70
N CYS A 101 5.53 -5.77 -13.37
CA CYS A 101 5.19 -5.78 -14.80
C CYS A 101 6.38 -6.11 -15.68
N GLN A 102 7.54 -5.54 -15.39
CA GLN A 102 8.77 -5.78 -16.12
C GLN A 102 9.18 -7.25 -16.07
N PHE A 103 9.02 -7.91 -14.91
CA PHE A 103 9.28 -9.33 -14.77
C PHE A 103 8.47 -10.18 -15.77
N TYR A 104 7.18 -9.87 -15.93
CA TYR A 104 6.28 -10.63 -16.81
C TYR A 104 6.35 -10.22 -18.29
N SER A 105 6.90 -9.05 -18.59
CA SER A 105 6.97 -8.50 -19.95
C SER A 105 8.24 -8.86 -20.71
N GLY A 106 9.28 -9.34 -20.02
CA GLY A 106 10.52 -9.81 -20.63
C GLY A 106 11.64 -8.77 -20.63
N TYR A 107 12.75 -9.12 -21.30
CA TYR A 107 14.07 -8.49 -21.08
C TYR A 107 14.23 -7.06 -21.65
N ASN A 108 13.34 -6.57 -22.51
CA ASN A 108 13.48 -5.21 -23.05
C ASN A 108 13.17 -4.19 -21.95
N GLU A 109 14.23 -3.48 -21.53
CA GLU A 109 14.35 -2.81 -20.23
C GLU A 109 13.35 -1.66 -20.04
N ASP A 110 13.07 -0.88 -21.09
CA ASP A 110 12.25 0.34 -20.98
C ASP A 110 10.75 0.10 -21.30
N ASP A 111 10.43 -0.94 -22.07
CA ASP A 111 9.05 -1.25 -22.48
C ASP A 111 8.32 -2.11 -21.43
N GLY A 112 9.06 -2.85 -20.61
CA GLY A 112 8.49 -3.83 -19.68
C GLY A 112 7.83 -3.22 -18.44
N GLU A 113 8.43 -2.17 -17.87
CA GLU A 113 7.88 -1.43 -16.71
C GLU A 113 6.53 -0.80 -17.09
N GLN A 114 6.39 -0.37 -18.34
CA GLN A 114 5.21 0.28 -18.91
C GLN A 114 4.08 -0.69 -19.27
N ASN A 115 4.30 -2.00 -19.19
CA ASN A 115 3.33 -2.98 -19.67
C ASN A 115 2.24 -3.25 -18.62
N TRP A 116 1.32 -2.31 -18.55
CA TRP A 116 0.17 -2.28 -17.66
C TRP A 116 -0.56 -3.62 -17.59
N GLY A 117 -0.67 -4.14 -16.37
CA GLY A 117 -1.39 -5.39 -16.12
C GLY A 117 -0.65 -6.65 -16.52
N ALA A 118 0.56 -6.58 -17.09
CA ALA A 118 1.36 -7.77 -17.42
C ALA A 118 1.63 -8.65 -16.19
N ALA A 119 1.62 -8.06 -15.00
CA ALA A 119 1.82 -8.76 -13.73
C ALA A 119 0.60 -9.54 -13.21
N TRP A 120 -0.54 -9.55 -13.92
CA TRP A 120 -1.72 -10.32 -13.51
C TRP A 120 -1.47 -11.82 -13.20
N PRO A 121 -0.49 -12.53 -13.82
CA PRO A 121 -0.21 -13.92 -13.48
C PRO A 121 0.33 -14.10 -12.06
N MET A 122 0.87 -13.06 -11.42
CA MET A 122 1.22 -13.11 -10.00
C MET A 122 -0.02 -13.29 -9.14
N LEU A 123 -1.10 -12.55 -9.43
CA LEU A 123 -2.37 -12.63 -8.70
C LEU A 123 -3.03 -14.00 -8.89
N ASP A 124 -2.95 -14.55 -10.11
CA ASP A 124 -3.44 -15.90 -10.42
C ASP A 124 -2.62 -16.98 -9.71
N GLY A 125 -1.29 -16.83 -9.67
CA GLY A 125 -0.38 -17.75 -9.00
C GLY A 125 -0.63 -17.92 -7.50
N ILE A 126 -1.16 -16.88 -6.83
CA ILE A 126 -1.54 -16.93 -5.41
C ILE A 126 -3.03 -17.24 -5.19
N GLY A 127 -3.76 -17.58 -6.25
CA GLY A 127 -5.18 -17.92 -6.20
C GLY A 127 -6.11 -16.74 -5.90
N LEU A 128 -5.68 -15.50 -6.12
CA LEU A 128 -6.43 -14.31 -5.68
C LEU A 128 -7.79 -14.17 -6.40
N TYR A 129 -7.86 -14.55 -7.68
CA TYR A 129 -9.09 -14.54 -8.48
C TYR A 129 -10.17 -15.53 -8.01
N GLU A 130 -9.80 -16.48 -7.15
CA GLU A 130 -10.71 -17.50 -6.64
C GLU A 130 -11.23 -17.18 -5.24
N ARG A 131 -10.76 -16.09 -4.62
CA ARG A 131 -11.17 -15.71 -3.26
C ARG A 131 -12.53 -15.03 -3.26
N ASP A 132 -13.45 -15.55 -2.47
CA ASP A 132 -14.83 -15.07 -2.38
C ASP A 132 -14.95 -13.62 -1.86
N ASN A 133 -13.94 -13.15 -1.12
CA ASN A 133 -13.90 -11.80 -0.55
C ASN A 133 -13.17 -10.77 -1.44
N VAL A 134 -12.84 -11.15 -2.67
CA VAL A 134 -12.13 -10.30 -3.64
C VAL A 134 -13.02 -10.05 -4.86
N GLN A 135 -13.20 -8.79 -5.22
CA GLN A 135 -13.90 -8.36 -6.42
C GLN A 135 -12.94 -7.61 -7.35
N PHE A 136 -12.67 -8.20 -8.50
CA PHE A 136 -11.86 -7.56 -9.54
C PHE A 136 -12.68 -6.55 -10.35
N ALA A 137 -12.01 -5.53 -10.87
CA ALA A 137 -12.64 -4.63 -11.83
C ALA A 137 -13.23 -5.42 -13.01
N HIS A 138 -14.43 -5.03 -13.45
CA HIS A 138 -15.18 -5.75 -14.47
C HIS A 138 -14.61 -5.58 -15.89
N GLU A 139 -13.82 -4.54 -16.09
CA GLU A 139 -13.24 -4.20 -17.37
C GLU A 139 -11.91 -4.95 -17.54
N MET A 140 -11.79 -5.71 -18.63
CA MET A 140 -10.47 -6.11 -19.09
C MET A 140 -9.78 -4.85 -19.61
N TYR A 141 -8.52 -4.66 -19.25
CA TYR A 141 -7.72 -3.53 -19.72
C TYR A 141 -7.58 -3.61 -21.23
N ASP A 142 -8.37 -2.83 -21.97
CA ASP A 142 -8.09 -2.50 -23.37
C ASP A 142 -7.18 -1.27 -23.39
N TRP A 143 -6.08 -1.34 -22.62
CA TRP A 143 -5.13 -0.24 -22.42
C TRP A 143 -4.60 0.28 -23.76
N TYR A 144 -4.52 -0.60 -24.76
CA TYR A 144 -4.13 -0.27 -26.12
C TYR A 144 -5.10 0.71 -26.79
N ALA A 145 -6.42 0.52 -26.63
CA ALA A 145 -7.42 1.41 -27.22
C ALA A 145 -7.47 2.80 -26.56
N GLU A 146 -7.30 2.88 -25.23
CA GLU A 146 -7.31 4.15 -24.49
C GLU A 146 -6.00 4.95 -24.62
N TRP A 147 -4.85 4.27 -24.71
CA TRP A 147 -3.55 4.92 -25.00
C TRP A 147 -3.56 5.53 -26.42
N LEU A 148 -4.14 4.82 -27.39
CA LEU A 148 -4.25 5.30 -28.78
C LEU A 148 -5.24 6.46 -28.97
N ASP A 149 -6.30 6.59 -28.16
CA ASP A 149 -7.28 7.69 -28.29
C ASP A 149 -6.73 9.05 -27.82
N GLY A 150 -5.62 9.06 -27.07
CA GLY A 150 -4.99 10.26 -26.52
C GLY A 150 -3.73 10.75 -27.24
N LEU A 151 -3.18 9.96 -28.15
CA LEU A 151 -1.94 10.25 -28.88
C LEU A 151 -2.26 10.31 -30.38
N GLU A 152 -1.85 11.37 -31.08
CA GLU A 152 -1.61 11.29 -32.53
C GLU A 152 -0.14 10.83 -32.67
N PRO A 153 0.16 9.53 -32.80
CA PRO A 153 1.54 9.07 -32.83
C PRO A 153 2.15 9.50 -34.17
N GLU A 154 3.40 9.97 -34.17
CA GLU A 154 4.20 10.00 -35.41
C GLU A 154 4.66 8.56 -35.69
N TRP A 155 4.02 7.92 -36.68
CA TRP A 155 3.97 6.46 -36.90
C TRP A 155 5.27 5.79 -37.41
N ASP A 156 6.38 6.50 -37.58
CA ASP A 156 7.55 5.95 -38.30
C ASP A 156 8.41 4.96 -37.47
N TRP A 157 8.19 4.86 -36.14
CA TRP A 157 8.91 3.93 -35.27
C TRP A 157 8.12 2.64 -34.92
N TRP A 158 6.83 2.58 -35.29
CA TRP A 158 5.89 1.56 -34.81
C TRP A 158 5.71 0.34 -35.74
N ASP A 159 6.06 0.43 -37.03
CA ASP A 159 5.97 -0.67 -38.00
C ASP A 159 6.82 -1.92 -37.63
N GLY A 160 7.66 -1.83 -36.59
CA GLY A 160 8.44 -2.95 -36.04
C GLY A 160 7.85 -3.65 -34.82
N LEU A 161 6.83 -3.08 -34.16
CA LEU A 161 6.27 -3.58 -32.89
C LEU A 161 4.96 -4.39 -33.06
N GLU A 162 4.23 -4.22 -34.16
CA GLU A 162 3.04 -5.02 -34.48
C GLU A 162 3.33 -6.51 -34.73
N ALA A 163 4.59 -6.88 -34.97
CA ALA A 163 4.95 -8.26 -35.34
C ALA A 163 5.22 -9.19 -34.15
N ASP A 164 5.48 -8.66 -32.95
CA ASP A 164 5.96 -9.46 -31.82
C ASP A 164 5.23 -9.22 -30.48
N TYR A 165 4.25 -8.31 -30.39
CA TYR A 165 3.38 -8.26 -29.22
C TYR A 165 2.37 -9.43 -29.28
N PRO A 166 2.47 -10.41 -28.38
CA PRO A 166 1.57 -11.54 -28.44
C PRO A 166 0.14 -11.05 -28.13
N ASP A 167 -0.84 -11.61 -28.83
CA ASP A 167 -2.29 -11.57 -28.48
C ASP A 167 -2.58 -12.04 -27.02
N SER A 168 -1.56 -12.32 -26.20
CA SER A 168 -1.61 -12.89 -24.85
C SER A 168 -1.59 -11.87 -23.71
N LEU A 169 -1.52 -10.56 -23.99
CA LEU A 169 -1.68 -9.53 -22.95
C LEU A 169 -3.13 -9.12 -22.70
N SER A 170 -4.10 -9.72 -23.41
CA SER A 170 -5.51 -9.72 -23.00
C SER A 170 -5.63 -10.51 -21.68
N GLY A 171 -5.43 -9.83 -20.56
CA GLY A 171 -5.36 -10.40 -19.21
C GLY A 171 -6.57 -10.07 -18.35
N ARG A 172 -6.65 -10.70 -17.18
CA ARG A 172 -7.58 -10.32 -16.12
C ARG A 172 -7.17 -8.96 -15.54
N SER A 173 -8.12 -8.22 -14.97
CA SER A 173 -7.83 -6.95 -14.31
C SER A 173 -6.83 -7.14 -13.14
N PRO A 174 -5.73 -6.37 -13.06
CA PRO A 174 -4.89 -6.28 -11.87
C PRO A 174 -5.51 -5.46 -10.73
N ASP A 175 -6.55 -4.67 -11.00
CA ASP A 175 -7.26 -3.86 -10.01
C ASP A 175 -8.38 -4.65 -9.33
N TYR A 176 -8.46 -4.53 -8.01
CA TYR A 176 -9.45 -5.24 -7.22
C TYR A 176 -9.74 -4.60 -5.88
N TYR A 177 -10.88 -5.01 -5.32
CA TYR A 177 -11.42 -4.58 -4.06
C TYR A 177 -11.55 -5.80 -3.14
N VAL A 178 -11.20 -5.64 -1.87
CA VAL A 178 -11.25 -6.68 -0.85
C VAL A 178 -12.13 -6.24 0.31
N THR A 179 -12.88 -7.18 0.87
CA THR A 179 -13.56 -7.01 2.15
C THR A 179 -13.04 -8.03 3.16
N GLU A 180 -12.57 -7.56 4.31
CA GLU A 180 -12.16 -8.38 5.46
C GLU A 180 -13.02 -8.05 6.67
N GLU A 181 -13.43 -9.04 7.46
CA GLU A 181 -14.19 -8.82 8.69
C GLU A 181 -13.46 -9.44 9.88
N HIS A 182 -13.09 -8.61 10.86
CA HIS A 182 -12.35 -9.06 12.05
C HIS A 182 -12.89 -8.37 13.30
N GLU A 183 -13.27 -9.18 14.30
CA GLU A 183 -13.74 -8.67 15.60
C GLU A 183 -14.91 -7.67 15.49
N GLY A 184 -15.75 -7.80 14.46
CA GLY A 184 -16.87 -6.90 14.17
C GLY A 184 -16.50 -5.59 13.46
N VAL A 185 -15.27 -5.46 12.97
CA VAL A 185 -14.80 -4.35 12.14
C VAL A 185 -14.68 -4.82 10.69
N THR A 186 -15.24 -4.06 9.75
CA THR A 186 -15.06 -4.30 8.32
C THR A 186 -13.86 -3.51 7.82
N VAL A 187 -12.96 -4.15 7.07
CA VAL A 187 -11.86 -3.50 6.38
C VAL A 187 -12.09 -3.59 4.88
N HIS A 188 -12.26 -2.43 4.27
CA HIS A 188 -12.39 -2.23 2.84
C HIS A 188 -10.99 -1.95 2.28
N ILE A 189 -10.50 -2.75 1.34
CA ILE A 189 -9.18 -2.56 0.73
C ILE A 189 -9.36 -2.34 -0.76
N ILE A 190 -9.05 -1.13 -1.24
CA ILE A 190 -9.07 -0.77 -2.66
C ILE A 190 -7.63 -0.84 -3.16
N ILE A 191 -7.37 -1.74 -4.10
CA ILE A 191 -6.04 -1.99 -4.64
C ILE A 191 -6.05 -1.65 -6.12
N SER A 192 -5.23 -0.66 -6.47
CA SER A 192 -5.03 -0.27 -7.86
C SER A 192 -3.59 -0.49 -8.30
N HIS A 193 -3.45 -0.72 -9.58
CA HIS A 193 -2.18 -0.87 -10.25
C HIS A 193 -1.72 0.46 -10.83
N SER A 194 -0.48 0.82 -10.47
CA SER A 194 0.29 1.93 -11.02
C SER A 194 1.70 1.40 -11.34
N VAL A 195 2.34 1.95 -12.36
CA VAL A 195 3.71 1.62 -12.76
C VAL A 195 4.46 2.93 -12.93
N ASP A 196 5.72 2.91 -12.57
CA ASP A 196 6.65 3.99 -12.82
C ASP A 196 6.83 4.21 -14.34
N TYR A 197 6.92 5.48 -14.73
CA TYR A 197 7.28 5.90 -16.08
C TYR A 197 8.53 6.77 -15.93
N GLY A 198 9.61 6.34 -16.60
CA GLY A 198 10.91 7.01 -16.52
C GLY A 198 10.87 8.53 -16.78
N ASP A 199 11.96 9.19 -16.37
CA ASP A 199 12.18 10.64 -16.17
C ASP A 199 11.65 11.65 -17.22
N ASP A 200 11.21 11.21 -18.40
CA ASP A 200 10.90 12.08 -19.55
C ASP A 200 9.39 12.28 -19.85
N MET A 201 8.44 11.66 -19.12
CA MET A 201 7.01 11.79 -19.46
C MET A 201 6.08 12.13 -18.28
N GLN A 202 4.94 12.72 -18.62
CA GLN A 202 4.01 13.46 -17.77
C GLN A 202 3.38 12.59 -16.65
N ALA A 203 2.58 13.21 -15.78
CA ALA A 203 1.77 12.59 -14.71
C ALA A 203 0.70 11.55 -15.18
N THR A 204 1.00 10.84 -16.28
CA THR A 204 0.19 9.86 -16.99
C THR A 204 0.50 8.42 -16.57
N GLY A 205 1.49 8.19 -15.71
CA GLY A 205 1.84 6.87 -15.16
C GLY A 205 0.80 6.30 -14.19
N PHE A 206 -0.43 6.78 -14.17
CA PHE A 206 -1.51 6.15 -13.40
C PHE A 206 -2.72 6.01 -14.31
N PRO A 207 -3.09 4.80 -14.74
CA PRO A 207 -4.08 4.59 -15.79
C PRO A 207 -5.44 5.17 -15.41
N LYS A 208 -6.13 5.77 -16.38
CA LYS A 208 -7.48 6.31 -16.17
C LYS A 208 -8.45 5.23 -15.69
N GLN A 209 -8.31 4.01 -16.19
CA GLN A 209 -9.07 2.84 -15.77
C GLN A 209 -8.86 2.56 -14.28
N SER A 210 -7.60 2.53 -13.82
CA SER A 210 -7.30 2.32 -12.40
C SER A 210 -7.82 3.45 -11.51
N LYS A 211 -7.68 4.71 -11.96
CA LYS A 211 -8.27 5.86 -11.26
C LYS A 211 -9.79 5.75 -11.16
N ARG A 212 -10.45 5.42 -12.27
CA ARG A 212 -11.91 5.23 -12.31
C ARG A 212 -12.32 4.11 -11.36
N PHE A 213 -11.68 2.95 -11.42
CA PHE A 213 -11.96 1.82 -10.54
C PHE A 213 -11.84 2.23 -9.07
N MET A 214 -10.75 2.90 -8.68
CA MET A 214 -10.57 3.36 -7.30
C MET A 214 -11.71 4.26 -6.85
N MET A 215 -12.11 5.22 -7.68
CA MET A 215 -13.14 6.18 -7.32
C MET A 215 -14.53 5.56 -7.30
N GLU A 216 -14.84 4.65 -8.22
CA GLU A 216 -16.10 3.88 -8.22
C GLU A 216 -16.19 2.97 -6.99
N ALA A 217 -15.12 2.21 -6.70
CA ALA A 217 -15.06 1.36 -5.52
C ALA A 217 -15.16 2.19 -4.22
N LEU A 218 -14.51 3.36 -4.18
CA LEU A 218 -14.60 4.27 -3.05
C LEU A 218 -16.00 4.85 -2.88
N ASP A 219 -16.67 5.27 -3.97
CA ASP A 219 -18.03 5.83 -3.94
C ASP A 219 -19.06 4.80 -3.46
N ASP A 220 -18.94 3.55 -3.93
CA ASP A 220 -19.85 2.44 -3.62
C ASP A 220 -19.84 2.00 -2.13
N ILE A 221 -18.80 2.35 -1.36
CA ILE A 221 -18.72 2.02 0.07
C ILE A 221 -19.65 2.94 0.88
N ASP A 222 -20.70 2.39 1.48
CA ASP A 222 -21.51 3.05 2.51
C ASP A 222 -20.84 2.87 3.88
N LYS A 223 -19.85 3.72 4.18
CA LYS A 223 -18.98 3.59 5.35
C LYS A 223 -19.77 3.74 6.66
N GLY A 224 -19.76 2.69 7.49
CA GLY A 224 -20.28 2.67 8.85
C GLY A 224 -19.24 3.02 9.92
N ASP A 225 -19.72 3.10 11.18
CA ASP A 225 -18.88 3.44 12.35
C ASP A 225 -17.81 2.38 12.66
N ASP A 226 -18.01 1.15 12.19
CA ASP A 226 -17.13 -0.01 12.39
C ASP A 226 -16.32 -0.36 11.13
N ASP A 227 -16.23 0.56 10.15
CA ASP A 227 -15.55 0.33 8.88
C ASP A 227 -14.23 1.10 8.78
N ILE A 228 -13.20 0.45 8.20
CA ILE A 228 -11.90 1.05 7.88
C ILE A 228 -11.69 0.97 6.37
N ILE A 229 -11.36 2.09 5.73
CA ILE A 229 -11.06 2.12 4.29
C ILE A 229 -9.56 2.30 4.07
N LEU A 230 -8.96 1.32 3.40
CA LEU A 230 -7.57 1.28 2.96
C LEU A 230 -7.52 1.46 1.44
N MET A 231 -6.60 2.28 0.96
CA MET A 231 -6.30 2.39 -0.46
C MET A 231 -4.81 2.18 -0.69
N THR A 232 -4.43 1.41 -1.71
CA THR A 232 -3.02 1.18 -2.01
C THR A 232 -2.77 1.14 -3.52
N SER A 233 -1.63 1.71 -3.90
CA SER A 233 -1.13 1.71 -5.27
C SER A 233 0.35 2.00 -5.24
N GLN A 234 1.10 1.45 -6.19
CA GLN A 234 2.47 1.91 -6.46
C GLN A 234 2.39 3.39 -6.87
N SER A 235 3.48 4.14 -6.68
CA SER A 235 3.55 5.51 -7.13
C SER A 235 4.99 5.91 -7.30
N TRP A 236 5.33 6.45 -8.46
CA TRP A 236 6.64 7.02 -8.70
C TRP A 236 6.97 8.11 -7.68
N SER A 237 6.02 9.00 -7.42
CA SER A 237 6.19 10.09 -6.45
C SER A 237 6.25 9.61 -4.99
N GLY A 238 5.92 8.34 -4.75
CA GLY A 238 5.78 7.74 -3.43
C GLY A 238 4.48 8.10 -2.73
N ASN A 239 3.52 8.72 -3.43
CA ASN A 239 2.17 9.03 -2.97
C ASN A 239 1.19 9.06 -4.17
N PHE A 240 0.49 7.95 -4.41
CA PHE A 240 -0.40 7.86 -5.58
C PHE A 240 -1.53 8.91 -5.55
N VAL A 241 -1.89 9.41 -4.36
CA VAL A 241 -2.92 10.45 -4.22
C VAL A 241 -2.52 11.70 -5.01
N ASP A 242 -1.22 12.03 -5.07
CA ASP A 242 -0.74 13.21 -5.80
C ASP A 242 -0.90 13.11 -7.32
N GLU A 243 -1.10 11.89 -7.82
CA GLU A 243 -1.32 11.56 -9.23
C GLU A 243 -2.81 11.58 -9.62
N MET A 244 -3.71 11.72 -8.63
CA MET A 244 -5.15 11.87 -8.82
C MET A 244 -5.54 13.31 -9.19
N SER A 245 -6.75 13.50 -9.75
CA SER A 245 -7.29 14.85 -9.97
C SER A 245 -7.54 15.56 -8.62
N PRO A 246 -7.54 16.90 -8.54
CA PRO A 246 -7.81 17.60 -7.27
C PRO A 246 -9.14 17.20 -6.63
N GLU A 247 -10.16 16.94 -7.43
CA GLU A 247 -11.47 16.45 -6.99
C GLU A 247 -11.37 15.04 -6.37
N ASP A 248 -10.68 14.13 -7.04
CA ASP A 248 -10.49 12.76 -6.55
C ASP A 248 -9.59 12.72 -5.31
N GLN A 249 -8.53 13.53 -5.27
CA GLN A 249 -7.68 13.71 -4.08
C GLN A 249 -8.52 14.08 -2.88
N LYS A 250 -9.39 15.08 -3.04
CA LYS A 250 -10.29 15.53 -1.99
C LYS A 250 -11.21 14.41 -1.51
N GLU A 251 -11.77 13.63 -2.43
CA GLU A 251 -12.69 12.54 -2.09
C GLU A 251 -11.96 11.39 -1.36
N ILE A 252 -10.81 10.95 -1.89
CA ILE A 252 -9.94 9.95 -1.25
C ILE A 252 -9.57 10.39 0.16
N LEU A 253 -9.05 11.62 0.31
CA LEU A 253 -8.62 12.13 1.60
C LEU A 253 -9.79 12.31 2.58
N ALA A 254 -11.02 12.52 2.09
CA ALA A 254 -12.19 12.71 2.94
C ALA A 254 -12.80 11.39 3.43
N LYS A 255 -12.76 10.33 2.60
CA LYS A 255 -13.47 9.07 2.86
C LYS A 255 -12.54 7.96 3.33
N ALA A 256 -11.34 7.84 2.76
CA ALA A 256 -10.37 6.82 3.15
C ALA A 256 -9.75 7.12 4.52
N ASP A 257 -9.32 6.07 5.23
CA ASP A 257 -8.63 6.21 6.52
C ASP A 257 -7.11 6.16 6.35
N LEU A 258 -6.63 5.28 5.46
CA LEU A 258 -5.21 5.04 5.19
C LEU A 258 -4.98 4.94 3.67
N ALA A 259 -3.88 5.53 3.19
CA ALA A 259 -3.46 5.44 1.79
C ALA A 259 -1.98 5.02 1.73
N PHE A 260 -1.65 3.96 0.99
CA PHE A 260 -0.31 3.37 0.93
C PHE A 260 0.32 3.52 -0.45
N SER A 261 1.63 3.79 -0.50
CA SER A 261 2.41 3.92 -1.74
C SER A 261 3.84 3.38 -1.61
N GLY A 262 4.46 2.93 -2.70
CA GLY A 262 5.80 2.33 -2.73
C GLY A 262 6.86 3.16 -3.47
N ASN A 263 7.83 2.49 -4.10
CA ASN A 263 8.89 2.96 -5.01
C ASN A 263 10.03 3.81 -4.43
N GLN A 264 9.76 4.67 -3.45
CA GLN A 264 10.75 5.69 -3.03
C GLN A 264 11.95 5.13 -2.23
N HIS A 265 11.97 3.83 -1.91
CA HIS A 265 13.02 3.19 -1.10
C HIS A 265 13.24 3.86 0.27
N LYS A 266 12.18 4.47 0.80
CA LYS A 266 12.23 5.31 2.00
C LYS A 266 10.99 5.10 2.84
N VAL A 267 11.19 5.11 4.16
CA VAL A 267 10.09 5.18 5.13
C VAL A 267 9.74 6.64 5.34
N ASN A 268 8.64 7.09 4.75
CA ASN A 268 8.17 8.45 4.90
C ASN A 268 6.68 8.46 5.30
N TYR A 269 6.35 9.32 6.27
CA TYR A 269 5.01 9.89 6.33
C TYR A 269 4.94 11.08 5.40
N PHE A 270 3.81 11.27 4.77
CA PHE A 270 3.40 12.61 4.39
C PHE A 270 2.67 13.17 5.61
N THR A 271 3.44 13.68 6.57
CA THR A 271 2.88 14.32 7.76
C THR A 271 2.02 15.49 7.28
N GLN A 272 0.75 15.58 7.71
CA GLN A 272 0.14 16.90 7.77
C GLN A 272 0.82 17.70 8.88
N THR A 273 1.98 18.26 8.57
CA THR A 273 2.49 19.54 9.05
C THR A 273 3.63 19.96 8.13
N SER A 274 3.26 20.36 6.94
CA SER A 274 3.83 21.52 6.33
C SER A 274 2.64 22.13 5.59
N HIS A 275 2.19 23.35 5.86
CA HIS A 275 2.61 24.54 5.11
C HIS A 275 3.47 24.37 3.83
N GLU A 276 4.04 23.20 3.56
CA GLU A 276 4.92 22.87 2.46
C GLU A 276 4.58 21.44 1.98
N PHE A 277 3.33 21.20 1.58
CA PHE A 277 2.98 20.13 0.63
C PHE A 277 3.88 20.27 -0.62
N GLN A 278 5.14 19.87 -0.54
CA GLN A 278 6.12 20.03 -1.61
C GLN A 278 5.77 18.99 -2.68
N LYS A 279 4.70 19.26 -3.42
CA LYS A 279 4.66 18.85 -4.81
C LYS A 279 5.90 19.45 -5.45
N TRP A 280 6.56 18.65 -6.28
CA TRP A 280 7.68 19.07 -7.13
C TRP A 280 7.37 20.28 -8.02
N ASP A 281 6.11 20.72 -8.10
CA ASP A 281 5.67 21.97 -8.72
C ASP A 281 4.70 22.75 -7.79
N ASP A 282 5.23 23.80 -7.14
CA ASP A 282 4.64 25.08 -6.66
C ASP A 282 3.17 25.23 -6.17
N TYR A 283 2.34 24.19 -6.06
CA TYR A 283 0.96 24.27 -5.57
C TYR A 283 0.75 23.49 -4.27
N TYR A 284 0.79 24.22 -3.16
CA TYR A 284 0.51 23.73 -1.82
C TYR A 284 -1.01 23.57 -1.59
N TYR A 285 -1.51 22.33 -1.47
CA TYR A 285 -2.85 22.06 -0.95
C TYR A 285 -2.76 21.69 0.54
N ASP A 286 -3.06 22.67 1.41
CA ASP A 286 -3.15 22.43 2.85
C ASP A 286 -4.59 22.06 3.23
N TYR A 287 -4.85 20.76 3.42
CA TYR A 287 -6.14 20.26 3.87
C TYR A 287 -6.29 20.30 5.41
N SER A 288 -5.22 20.56 6.17
CA SER A 288 -5.19 20.38 7.63
C SER A 288 -6.04 21.39 8.41
N ASP A 289 -6.22 22.59 7.86
CA ASP A 289 -7.10 23.64 8.41
C ASP A 289 -8.48 23.69 7.73
N HIS A 290 -8.71 22.78 6.79
CA HIS A 290 -9.93 22.79 6.02
C HIS A 290 -11.06 22.18 6.83
N LYS A 291 -11.92 23.03 7.40
CA LYS A 291 -13.08 22.64 8.23
C LYS A 291 -14.01 21.58 7.61
N GLN A 292 -13.91 21.33 6.30
CA GLN A 292 -14.70 20.30 5.61
C GLN A 292 -14.06 18.90 5.66
N PHE A 293 -12.79 18.77 6.05
CA PHE A 293 -12.08 17.49 6.15
C PHE A 293 -11.51 17.31 7.56
N PRO A 294 -12.35 17.13 8.58
CA PRO A 294 -11.86 16.80 9.93
C PRO A 294 -11.12 15.45 9.98
N ASN A 295 -11.30 14.61 8.94
CA ASN A 295 -11.00 13.18 8.95
C ASN A 295 -10.06 12.77 7.84
N ILE A 296 -8.92 13.44 7.70
CA ILE A 296 -8.07 13.21 6.53
C ILE A 296 -7.38 11.84 6.61
N ALA A 297 -7.39 11.08 5.52
CA ALA A 297 -6.62 9.85 5.38
C ALA A 297 -5.16 10.04 5.79
N LEU A 298 -4.52 8.99 6.32
CA LEU A 298 -3.08 8.99 6.61
C LEU A 298 -2.31 8.38 5.41
N PRO A 299 -1.70 9.20 4.55
CA PRO A 299 -0.82 8.73 3.47
C PRO A 299 0.54 8.25 4.01
N LEU A 300 0.97 7.07 3.56
CA LEU A 300 2.20 6.40 4.00
C LEU A 300 2.98 5.83 2.83
N ASN A 301 4.28 6.11 2.80
CA ASN A 301 5.19 5.36 1.94
C ASN A 301 5.68 4.09 2.65
N THR A 302 5.55 2.96 1.97
CA THR A 302 5.79 1.61 2.49
C THR A 302 6.97 0.93 1.82
N GLY A 303 7.66 1.63 0.91
CA GLY A 303 8.64 1.05 0.00
C GLY A 303 10.04 0.88 0.53
N ALA A 304 10.24 0.51 1.78
CA ALA A 304 11.57 0.40 2.38
C ALA A 304 11.86 -0.97 2.97
N GLN A 305 11.28 -2.03 2.39
CA GLN A 305 11.42 -3.36 2.96
C GLN A 305 12.85 -3.90 2.88
N ASP A 306 13.51 -3.81 1.72
CA ASP A 306 14.87 -4.35 1.54
C ASP A 306 15.83 -3.35 0.86
N THR A 307 15.34 -2.55 -0.08
CA THR A 307 16.15 -1.63 -0.90
C THR A 307 16.39 -0.27 -0.25
N GLY A 308 15.80 -0.04 0.93
CA GLY A 308 15.81 1.25 1.60
C GLY A 308 16.89 1.42 2.67
N ILE A 309 17.02 2.65 3.17
CA ILE A 309 17.97 3.03 4.24
C ILE A 309 17.60 2.37 5.59
N LEU A 310 16.34 1.93 5.74
CA LEU A 310 15.83 1.28 6.94
C LEU A 310 14.90 0.12 6.59
N PRO A 311 15.44 -1.08 6.29
CA PRO A 311 14.65 -2.30 6.12
C PRO A 311 13.62 -2.50 7.24
N GLY A 312 12.39 -2.86 6.86
CA GLY A 312 11.28 -3.03 7.79
C GLY A 312 9.90 -3.10 7.15
N TYR A 313 8.88 -2.88 7.98
CA TYR A 313 7.48 -2.91 7.56
C TYR A 313 6.61 -2.10 8.52
N TRP A 314 5.39 -1.81 8.08
CA TRP A 314 4.36 -1.19 8.89
C TRP A 314 3.48 -2.25 9.55
N SER A 315 3.34 -2.16 10.87
CA SER A 315 2.37 -2.92 11.66
C SER A 315 1.26 -1.97 12.10
N PHE A 316 0.02 -2.33 11.83
CA PHE A 316 -1.15 -1.56 12.24
C PHE A 316 -1.93 -2.34 13.29
N HIS A 317 -2.20 -1.66 14.41
CA HIS A 317 -2.90 -2.18 15.57
C HIS A 317 -4.28 -1.53 15.63
N VAL A 318 -5.34 -2.31 15.46
CA VAL A 318 -6.72 -1.80 15.45
C VAL A 318 -7.35 -1.98 16.82
N PHE A 319 -7.93 -0.91 17.36
CA PHE A 319 -8.60 -0.89 18.66
C PHE A 319 -10.05 -0.46 18.48
N LYS A 320 -10.93 -0.98 19.32
CA LYS A 320 -12.35 -0.61 19.37
C LYS A 320 -12.59 0.35 20.54
N ASP A 321 -13.70 1.09 20.47
CA ASP A 321 -14.20 1.98 21.52
C ASP A 321 -13.23 3.11 21.97
N PRO A 322 -13.00 4.15 21.15
CA PRO A 322 -13.48 4.32 19.77
C PRO A 322 -12.66 3.50 18.77
N LEU A 323 -13.24 3.25 17.59
CA LEU A 323 -12.50 2.62 16.50
C LEU A 323 -11.30 3.50 16.11
N ARG A 324 -10.11 2.93 16.23
CA ARG A 324 -8.85 3.64 15.96
C ARG A 324 -7.76 2.69 15.53
N VAL A 325 -6.79 3.21 14.79
CA VAL A 325 -5.61 2.48 14.33
C VAL A 325 -4.36 3.13 14.87
N THR A 326 -3.43 2.33 15.39
CA THR A 326 -2.06 2.75 15.71
C THR A 326 -1.09 2.16 14.69
N ALA A 327 -0.31 2.99 14.02
CA ALA A 327 0.73 2.56 13.08
C ALA A 327 2.10 2.51 13.78
N GLN A 328 2.83 1.41 13.62
CA GLN A 328 4.19 1.19 14.10
C GLN A 328 5.10 0.81 12.93
N TYR A 329 6.24 1.48 12.79
CA TYR A 329 7.27 1.00 11.89
C TYR A 329 8.17 0.01 12.62
N ILE A 330 8.25 -1.22 12.12
CA ILE A 330 9.08 -2.29 12.67
C ILE A 330 10.30 -2.48 11.77
N SER A 331 11.47 -2.09 12.25
CA SER A 331 12.72 -2.29 11.52
C SER A 331 13.25 -3.71 11.70
N THR A 332 13.54 -4.38 10.59
CA THR A 332 14.14 -5.73 10.53
C THR A 332 15.64 -5.73 10.84
N MET A 333 16.29 -4.57 10.80
CA MET A 333 17.68 -4.39 11.23
C MET A 333 17.91 -4.71 12.71
N LYS A 334 16.85 -4.70 13.53
CA LYS A 334 16.92 -5.11 14.93
C LYS A 334 16.81 -6.62 15.07
N ASP A 335 17.32 -7.18 16.15
CA ASP A 335 17.21 -8.63 16.43
C ASP A 335 15.84 -9.00 17.01
N THR A 336 15.14 -8.01 17.55
CA THR A 336 13.84 -8.13 18.20
C THR A 336 12.91 -7.01 17.76
N ARG A 337 11.61 -7.31 17.73
CA ARG A 337 10.58 -6.28 17.57
C ARG A 337 10.52 -5.42 18.82
N GLU A 338 10.43 -4.10 18.66
CA GLU A 338 10.41 -3.15 19.76
C GLU A 338 9.30 -2.12 19.55
N LEU A 339 8.69 -1.66 20.65
CA LEU A 339 7.74 -0.56 20.61
C LEU A 339 8.46 0.70 20.14
N GLN A 340 7.93 1.33 19.10
CA GLN A 340 8.54 2.52 18.56
C GLN A 340 8.19 3.72 19.47
N ARG A 341 9.19 4.28 20.15
CA ARG A 341 8.99 5.40 21.11
C ARG A 341 9.43 6.75 20.57
N SER A 342 10.07 6.77 19.42
CA SER A 342 10.65 7.94 18.80
C SER A 342 10.55 7.84 17.28
N PRO A 343 10.75 8.96 16.58
CA PRO A 343 10.96 8.95 15.14
C PRO A 343 11.97 7.92 14.67
N VAL A 344 11.72 7.33 13.49
CA VAL A 344 12.70 6.54 12.74
C VAL A 344 12.79 7.08 11.30
N GLY A 345 13.89 6.84 10.59
CA GLY A 345 13.99 7.18 9.17
C GLY A 345 14.36 8.62 8.83
N VAL A 346 14.36 8.87 7.52
CA VAL A 346 14.85 10.12 6.92
C VAL A 346 13.92 11.29 7.25
N ALA A 347 12.64 11.02 7.51
CA ALA A 347 11.60 12.03 7.75
C ALA A 347 11.07 12.09 9.19
N ASN A 348 11.79 11.55 10.17
CA ASN A 348 11.32 11.49 11.57
C ASN A 348 9.95 10.80 11.74
N THR A 349 9.86 9.57 11.24
CA THR A 349 8.65 8.76 11.26
C THR A 349 8.24 8.40 12.69
N TRP A 350 7.33 9.16 13.31
CA TRP A 350 6.75 8.86 14.64
C TRP A 350 5.76 7.68 14.62
N PRO A 351 5.57 6.92 15.70
CA PRO A 351 4.34 6.14 15.87
C PRO A 351 3.09 7.04 15.70
N MET A 352 2.08 6.61 14.96
CA MET A 352 0.88 7.41 14.65
C MET A 352 -0.38 6.76 15.18
N ARG A 353 -1.37 7.57 15.55
CA ARG A 353 -2.73 7.14 15.89
C ARG A 353 -3.73 7.83 14.98
N LYS A 354 -4.65 7.09 14.35
CA LYS A 354 -5.79 7.61 13.59
C LYS A 354 -7.06 7.15 14.30
N VAL A 355 -7.88 8.10 14.76
CA VAL A 355 -9.27 7.78 15.14
C VAL A 355 -10.06 7.68 13.84
N ILE A 356 -10.81 6.60 13.64
CA ILE A 356 -11.66 6.47 12.45
C ILE A 356 -12.71 7.56 12.48
N ASP A 357 -12.91 8.21 11.34
CA ASP A 357 -13.70 9.43 11.22
C ASP A 357 -13.27 10.55 12.18
N GLY A 358 -11.98 10.59 12.49
CA GLY A 358 -11.34 11.65 13.25
C GLY A 358 -9.95 12.02 12.71
N PRO A 359 -9.27 12.96 13.37
CA PRO A 359 -7.91 13.33 13.01
C PRO A 359 -6.92 12.23 13.38
N TYR A 360 -5.81 12.14 12.66
CA TYR A 360 -4.65 11.40 13.12
C TYR A 360 -3.69 12.30 13.93
N ARG A 361 -2.84 11.69 14.77
CA ARG A 361 -1.85 12.39 15.60
C ARG A 361 -0.61 11.52 15.79
N ALA A 362 0.54 12.17 15.89
CA ALA A 362 1.76 11.51 16.36
C ALA A 362 1.64 11.15 17.85
N ILE A 363 2.10 9.96 18.21
CA ILE A 363 2.17 9.50 19.59
C ILE A 363 3.48 10.02 20.19
N GLY A 364 3.42 11.19 20.83
CA GLY A 364 4.56 11.79 21.52
C GLY A 364 4.86 11.14 22.88
N SER A 365 3.92 10.39 23.44
CA SER A 365 4.08 9.66 24.70
C SER A 365 3.10 8.49 24.77
N TRP A 366 3.62 7.29 25.04
CA TRP A 366 2.81 6.09 25.27
C TRP A 366 2.11 6.09 26.63
N ARG A 367 2.51 6.98 27.56
CA ARG A 367 1.85 7.12 28.88
C ARG A 367 0.47 7.77 28.80
N SER A 368 0.24 8.58 27.78
CA SER A 368 -1.02 9.29 27.54
C SER A 368 -1.72 8.76 26.29
N TRP A 369 -1.45 7.49 25.94
CA TRP A 369 -1.92 6.88 24.69
C TRP A 369 -3.46 6.81 24.64
N ASP A 370 -4.12 6.61 25.79
CA ASP A 370 -5.59 6.60 25.94
C ASP A 370 -6.21 7.98 26.26
N GLU A 371 -5.47 8.93 26.83
CA GLU A 371 -6.00 10.21 27.39
C GLU A 371 -6.54 11.22 26.35
N SER A 372 -6.66 10.84 25.09
CA SER A 372 -7.09 11.74 24.00
C SER A 372 -8.19 11.16 23.11
N ALA A 373 -8.95 10.19 23.63
CA ALA A 373 -10.23 9.78 23.04
C ALA A 373 -11.30 10.86 23.24
#